data_AF-A0AB38ENL2-F1
#
_entry.id   AF-A0AB38ENL2-F1
#
_cell.length_a   1.000
_cell.length_b   1.000
_cell.length_c   1.000
_cell.angle_alpha   90.00
_cell.angle_beta   90.00
_cell.angle_gamma   90.00
#
_symmetry.space_group_name_H-M   'P 1'
#
loop_
_entity.id
_entity.type
_entity.pdbx_description
1 polymer ?
#
loop_
_entity_poly.entity_id
_entity_poly.type
_entity_poly.pdbx_seq_one_letter_code
_entity_poly.pdbx_strand_id
1 'polypeptide(L)'
;MSQYIVLSLKHTKRRDKAITLWKGNDKGYCWKLEPAGVYTEASILDRLGYYNSGCSNIAVPAELVIELCENVEYDNKEHGLCLPNRAGVWSKLLAAVIRPTQYEPKPEYRGARYTEKSLWNKRQRCEQVNQVIKIIGDHGRRFFFSESKQRCARLEVDRRGKVWLIDDYTGRRVFTHPTTWGGRWKGFSHGGTLKALIERFRDYICEGKQMPLGWLGPERFDDSNIWGYDEACMRAVREQAAVIPVFLPPDRNAEAA
;
A
#
# COMPACT_ATOMS: atom_id res chain seq x y z
N MET A 1 -19.95 10.19 -34.95
CA MET A 1 -20.34 10.82 -33.66
C MET A 1 -19.23 10.53 -32.67
N SER A 2 -18.73 11.53 -31.95
CA SER A 2 -17.65 11.35 -31.00
C SER A 2 -18.11 10.51 -29.80
N GLN A 3 -17.34 9.46 -29.49
CA GLN A 3 -17.60 8.53 -28.41
C GLN A 3 -16.54 8.66 -27.32
N TYR A 4 -16.94 8.47 -26.07
CA TYR A 4 -16.11 8.67 -24.90
C TYR A 4 -16.18 7.47 -23.95
N ILE A 5 -15.09 7.24 -23.23
CA ILE A 5 -15.02 6.30 -22.10
C ILE A 5 -14.70 7.10 -20.85
N VAL A 6 -15.34 6.74 -19.74
CA VAL A 6 -15.14 7.39 -18.44
C VAL A 6 -14.14 6.58 -17.61
N LEU A 7 -13.07 7.24 -17.17
CA LEU A 7 -12.01 6.66 -16.37
C LEU A 7 -12.20 7.04 -14.91
N SER A 8 -11.97 6.11 -13.99
CA SER A 8 -12.11 6.33 -12.56
C SER A 8 -10.75 6.63 -11.92
N LEU A 9 -10.55 7.88 -11.48
CA LEU A 9 -9.40 8.28 -10.67
C LEU A 9 -9.52 7.78 -9.24
N LYS A 10 -10.75 7.74 -8.71
CA LYS A 10 -11.03 7.30 -7.34
C LYS A 10 -10.73 5.81 -7.14
N HIS A 11 -11.07 4.98 -8.11
CA HIS A 11 -10.92 3.52 -8.01
C HIS A 11 -9.61 3.00 -8.60
N THR A 12 -8.87 3.79 -9.38
CA THR A 12 -7.51 3.45 -9.80
C THR A 12 -6.51 3.81 -8.70
N LYS A 13 -5.79 2.81 -8.17
CA LYS A 13 -4.77 2.97 -7.14
C LYS A 13 -3.37 2.75 -7.70
N ARG A 14 -2.37 3.26 -6.98
CA ARG A 14 -0.95 3.18 -7.37
C ARG A 14 -0.42 1.77 -7.60
N ARG A 15 -1.04 0.76 -6.99
CA ARG A 15 -0.67 -0.66 -7.12
C ARG A 15 -1.32 -1.32 -8.33
N ASP A 16 -2.41 -0.75 -8.83
CA ASP A 16 -3.20 -1.35 -9.89
C ASP A 16 -2.40 -1.27 -11.19
N LYS A 17 -2.35 -2.36 -11.93
CA LYS A 17 -1.63 -2.43 -13.21
C LYS A 17 -2.43 -1.82 -14.37
N ALA A 18 -3.76 -1.77 -14.24
CA ALA A 18 -4.65 -1.15 -15.21
C ALA A 18 -5.50 -0.03 -14.58
N ILE A 19 -5.88 0.94 -15.41
CA ILE A 19 -6.81 2.02 -15.07
C ILE A 19 -8.23 1.45 -15.01
N THR A 20 -8.96 1.82 -13.96
CA THR A 20 -10.37 1.44 -13.79
C THR A 20 -11.26 2.26 -14.73
N LEU A 21 -12.06 1.56 -15.53
CA LEU A 21 -13.02 2.11 -16.48
C LEU A 21 -14.45 1.99 -15.90
N TRP A 22 -15.35 2.87 -16.33
CA TRP A 22 -16.77 2.73 -16.04
C TRP A 22 -17.40 1.72 -17.00
N LYS A 23 -18.30 0.86 -16.51
CA LYS A 23 -19.18 0.04 -17.35
C LYS A 23 -20.28 0.90 -17.95
N GLY A 24 -20.96 0.41 -18.98
CA GLY A 24 -22.10 1.09 -19.59
C GLY A 24 -23.27 1.28 -18.61
N ASN A 25 -24.09 2.30 -18.88
CA ASN A 25 -25.29 2.63 -18.12
C ASN A 25 -25.04 2.91 -16.62
N ASP A 26 -23.88 3.46 -16.27
CA ASP A 26 -23.49 3.79 -14.89
C ASP A 26 -23.46 2.56 -13.93
N LYS A 27 -23.36 1.33 -14.46
CA LYS A 27 -23.49 0.06 -13.69
C LYS A 27 -22.17 -0.46 -13.10
N GLY A 28 -21.35 0.43 -12.56
CA GLY A 28 -20.11 0.09 -11.85
C GLY A 28 -18.86 0.13 -12.73
N TYR A 29 -17.87 -0.69 -12.37
CA TYR A 29 -16.49 -0.55 -12.86
C TYR A 29 -15.96 -1.83 -13.50
N CYS A 30 -15.03 -1.66 -14.43
CA CYS A 30 -14.26 -2.75 -15.04
C CYS A 30 -12.81 -2.32 -15.27
N TRP A 31 -11.96 -3.29 -15.57
CA TRP A 31 -10.54 -3.05 -15.88
C TRP A 31 -10.16 -3.50 -17.30
N LYS A 32 -10.97 -4.38 -17.91
CA LYS A 32 -10.89 -4.74 -19.33
C LYS A 32 -11.65 -3.73 -20.18
N LEU A 33 -11.19 -3.56 -21.42
CA LEU A 33 -11.80 -2.70 -22.42
C LEU A 33 -13.17 -3.22 -22.90
N GLU A 34 -13.31 -4.53 -23.10
CA GLU A 34 -14.55 -5.16 -23.62
C GLU A 34 -15.83 -4.75 -22.86
N PRO A 35 -15.89 -4.82 -21.50
CA PRO A 35 -17.08 -4.39 -20.75
C PRO A 35 -17.16 -2.86 -20.51
N ALA A 36 -16.25 -2.06 -21.06
CA ALA A 36 -16.24 -0.62 -20.83
C ALA A 36 -17.45 0.06 -21.47
N GLY A 37 -18.05 0.99 -20.75
CA GLY A 37 -19.15 1.80 -21.23
C GLY A 37 -18.68 2.83 -22.24
N VAL A 38 -19.37 2.88 -23.38
CA VAL A 38 -19.17 3.91 -24.41
C VAL A 38 -20.32 4.91 -24.34
N TYR A 39 -19.97 6.18 -24.18
CA TYR A 39 -20.88 7.27 -23.97
C TYR A 39 -20.82 8.25 -25.14
N THR A 40 -21.95 8.84 -25.52
CA THR A 40 -21.97 9.88 -26.55
C THR A 40 -21.52 11.21 -25.95
N GLU A 41 -20.95 12.08 -26.78
CA GLU A 41 -20.56 13.43 -26.35
C GLU A 41 -21.72 14.18 -25.67
N ALA A 42 -22.91 14.15 -26.27
CA ALA A 42 -24.10 14.79 -25.72
C ALA A 42 -24.45 14.29 -24.30
N SER A 43 -24.37 12.97 -24.07
CA SER A 43 -24.66 12.38 -22.75
C SER A 43 -23.64 12.79 -21.68
N ILE A 44 -22.37 12.96 -22.07
CA ILE A 44 -21.32 13.42 -21.17
C ILE A 44 -21.52 14.89 -20.83
N LEU A 45 -21.82 15.73 -21.83
CA LEU A 45 -21.98 17.17 -21.64
C LEU A 45 -23.22 17.51 -20.80
N ASP A 46 -24.31 16.76 -20.94
CA ASP A 46 -25.53 16.92 -20.13
C ASP A 46 -25.26 16.73 -18.62
N ARG A 47 -24.33 15.83 -18.27
CA ARG A 47 -23.92 15.55 -16.88
C ARG A 47 -22.40 15.69 -16.70
N LEU A 48 -21.84 16.80 -17.16
CA LEU A 48 -20.38 16.98 -17.23
C LEU A 48 -19.69 16.80 -15.87
N GLY A 49 -20.22 17.37 -14.80
CA GLY A 49 -19.65 17.20 -13.45
C GLY A 49 -19.69 15.77 -12.92
N TYR A 50 -20.64 14.95 -13.39
CA TYR A 50 -20.77 13.55 -13.00
C TYR A 50 -19.74 12.67 -13.69
N TYR A 51 -19.49 12.91 -14.99
CA TYR A 51 -18.57 12.09 -15.80
C TYR A 51 -17.14 12.64 -15.86
N ASN A 52 -16.96 13.94 -15.63
CA ASN A 52 -15.69 14.65 -15.79
C ASN A 52 -15.42 15.60 -14.60
N SER A 53 -15.58 15.10 -13.38
CA SER A 53 -15.32 15.88 -12.15
C SER A 53 -13.85 16.28 -11.99
N GLY A 54 -12.93 15.44 -12.50
CA GLY A 54 -11.49 15.55 -12.32
C GLY A 54 -10.96 15.08 -10.97
N CYS A 55 -11.74 15.10 -9.88
CA CYS A 55 -11.31 14.49 -8.61
C CYS A 55 -11.69 13.00 -8.50
N SER A 56 -12.76 12.58 -9.17
CA SER A 56 -13.24 11.19 -9.13
C SER A 56 -13.08 10.48 -10.47
N ASN A 57 -13.28 11.20 -11.57
CA ASN A 57 -13.34 10.64 -12.92
C ASN A 57 -13.05 11.70 -14.00
N ILE A 58 -12.67 11.21 -15.18
CA ILE A 58 -12.48 12.00 -16.40
C ILE A 58 -13.09 11.29 -17.59
N ALA A 59 -13.64 12.05 -18.54
CA ALA A 59 -14.15 11.53 -19.80
C ALA A 59 -13.15 11.84 -20.94
N VAL A 60 -12.76 10.80 -21.67
CA VAL A 60 -11.74 10.85 -22.74
C VAL A 60 -12.26 10.16 -24.01
N PRO A 61 -11.76 10.52 -25.20
CA PRO A 61 -12.15 9.89 -26.45
C PRO A 61 -11.94 8.38 -26.42
N ALA A 62 -12.95 7.61 -26.84
CA ALA A 62 -12.90 6.15 -26.86
C ALA A 62 -11.78 5.63 -27.77
N GLU A 63 -11.56 6.28 -28.93
CA GLU A 63 -10.49 5.92 -29.88
C GLU A 63 -9.10 5.97 -29.23
N LEU A 64 -8.81 7.02 -28.46
CA LEU A 64 -7.54 7.14 -27.74
C LEU A 64 -7.39 6.05 -26.67
N VAL A 65 -8.48 5.69 -25.97
CA VAL A 65 -8.44 4.60 -24.99
C VAL A 65 -8.12 3.27 -25.67
N ILE A 66 -8.75 2.98 -26.81
CA ILE A 66 -8.52 1.78 -27.61
C ILE A 66 -7.06 1.73 -28.09
N GLU A 67 -6.52 2.83 -28.61
CA GLU A 67 -5.12 2.94 -29.07
C GLU A 67 -4.11 2.64 -27.94
N LEU A 68 -4.39 3.12 -26.73
CA LEU A 68 -3.49 2.99 -25.59
C LEU A 68 -3.65 1.68 -24.82
N CYS A 69 -4.65 0.85 -25.17
CA CYS A 69 -4.86 -0.42 -24.51
C CYS A 69 -3.78 -1.44 -24.90
N GLU A 70 -3.30 -2.17 -23.90
CA GLU A 70 -2.30 -3.22 -24.04
C GLU A 70 -2.80 -4.47 -23.33
N ASN A 71 -2.28 -5.65 -23.69
CA ASN A 71 -2.57 -6.85 -22.92
C ASN A 71 -1.79 -6.78 -21.58
N VAL A 72 -2.52 -6.62 -20.48
CA VAL A 72 -1.95 -6.42 -19.14
C VAL A 72 -2.42 -7.56 -18.24
N GLU A 73 -1.49 -8.16 -17.50
CA GLU A 73 -1.81 -9.03 -16.39
C GLU A 73 -2.31 -8.17 -15.22
N TYR A 74 -3.57 -8.28 -14.80
CA TYR A 74 -4.13 -7.42 -13.74
C TYR A 74 -3.85 -7.98 -12.34
N ASP A 75 -4.35 -9.18 -12.03
CA ASP A 75 -4.15 -9.92 -10.79
C ASP A 75 -4.31 -11.44 -11.02
N ASN A 76 -3.69 -12.30 -10.21
CA ASN A 76 -3.78 -13.77 -10.30
C ASN A 76 -3.53 -14.38 -11.71
N LYS A 77 -2.58 -13.84 -12.48
CA LYS A 77 -2.27 -14.26 -13.87
C LYS A 77 -3.42 -14.06 -14.86
N GLU A 78 -4.47 -13.33 -14.50
CA GLU A 78 -5.53 -12.98 -15.44
C GLU A 78 -5.04 -11.86 -16.36
N HIS A 79 -5.15 -12.13 -17.67
CA HIS A 79 -4.75 -11.19 -18.72
C HIS A 79 -6.00 -10.60 -19.38
N GLY A 80 -5.87 -9.37 -19.86
CA GLY A 80 -6.91 -8.74 -20.65
C GLY A 80 -6.39 -7.53 -21.40
N LEU A 81 -7.11 -7.13 -22.44
CA LEU A 81 -6.87 -5.87 -23.12
C LEU A 81 -7.35 -4.72 -22.21
N CYS A 82 -6.39 -3.96 -21.66
CA CYS A 82 -6.64 -2.99 -20.60
C CYS A 82 -5.87 -1.70 -20.86
N LEU A 83 -6.28 -0.61 -20.22
CA LEU A 83 -5.56 0.65 -20.25
C LEU A 83 -4.49 0.67 -19.15
N PRO A 84 -3.17 0.67 -19.46
CA PRO A 84 -2.13 0.47 -18.44
C PRO A 84 -1.97 1.68 -17.51
N ASN A 85 -1.83 1.43 -16.22
CA ASN A 85 -1.74 2.47 -15.19
C ASN A 85 -0.29 3.02 -15.04
N ARG A 86 0.14 3.85 -15.98
CA ARG A 86 1.50 4.44 -16.01
C ARG A 86 1.50 5.92 -16.39
N ALA A 87 2.55 6.63 -15.99
CA ALA A 87 2.66 8.09 -16.13
C ALA A 87 2.40 8.59 -17.57
N GLY A 88 3.03 7.96 -18.57
CA GLY A 88 2.89 8.38 -19.97
C GLY A 88 1.48 8.19 -20.53
N VAL A 89 0.75 7.18 -20.06
CA VAL A 89 -0.65 6.95 -20.46
C VAL A 89 -1.54 8.02 -19.85
N TRP A 90 -1.43 8.27 -18.54
CA TRP A 90 -2.15 9.37 -17.89
C TRP A 90 -1.88 10.72 -18.53
N SER A 91 -0.64 11.00 -18.92
CA SER A 91 -0.30 12.27 -19.60
C SER A 91 -1.07 12.46 -20.90
N LYS A 92 -1.19 11.42 -21.74
CA LYS A 92 -1.96 11.47 -22.99
C LYS A 92 -3.46 11.64 -22.72
N LEU A 93 -3.98 10.89 -21.76
CA LEU A 93 -5.41 10.91 -21.40
C LEU A 93 -5.83 12.28 -20.84
N LEU A 94 -5.01 12.87 -19.96
CA LEU A 94 -5.28 14.18 -19.37
C LEU A 94 -5.25 15.31 -20.41
N ALA A 95 -4.42 15.20 -21.44
CA ALA A 95 -4.39 16.16 -22.55
C ALA A 95 -5.62 16.06 -23.46
N ALA A 96 -6.30 14.92 -23.47
CA ALA A 96 -7.44 14.62 -24.34
C ALA A 96 -8.79 14.71 -23.63
N VAL A 97 -8.84 15.19 -22.38
CA VAL A 97 -10.11 15.28 -21.63
C VAL A 97 -11.10 16.17 -22.38
N ILE A 98 -12.36 15.74 -22.43
CA ILE A 98 -13.42 16.39 -23.21
C ILE A 98 -13.54 17.91 -22.95
N ARG A 99 -13.42 18.33 -21.69
CA ARG A 99 -13.51 19.72 -21.22
C ARG A 99 -12.67 19.91 -19.95
N PRO A 100 -12.31 21.15 -19.57
CA PRO A 100 -11.76 21.44 -18.25
C PRO A 100 -12.61 20.82 -17.14
N THR A 101 -11.93 20.25 -16.16
CA THR A 101 -12.57 19.58 -15.02
C THR A 101 -12.84 20.58 -13.89
N GLN A 102 -13.81 20.28 -13.05
CA GLN A 102 -14.12 21.11 -11.88
C GLN A 102 -12.98 21.10 -10.84
N TYR A 103 -12.30 19.96 -10.70
CA TYR A 103 -11.19 19.77 -9.78
C TYR A 103 -9.97 19.22 -10.50
N GLU A 104 -8.78 19.68 -10.11
CA GLU A 104 -7.52 19.23 -10.70
C GLU A 104 -7.36 17.69 -10.62
N PRO A 105 -7.21 16.98 -11.76
CA PRO A 105 -6.97 15.55 -11.77
C PRO A 105 -5.62 15.16 -11.19
N LYS A 106 -5.65 14.26 -10.19
CA LYS A 106 -4.45 13.73 -9.52
C LYS A 106 -4.42 12.20 -9.59
N PRO A 107 -4.20 11.62 -10.79
CA PRO A 107 -4.20 10.16 -10.95
C PRO A 107 -3.13 9.48 -10.09
N GLU A 108 -3.48 8.30 -9.60
CA GLU A 108 -2.60 7.43 -8.83
C GLU A 108 -2.00 6.34 -9.73
N TYR A 109 -0.68 6.36 -9.89
CA TYR A 109 0.09 5.34 -10.61
C TYR A 109 1.42 5.05 -9.93
N ARG A 110 2.09 3.98 -10.35
CA ARG A 110 3.42 3.63 -9.85
C ARG A 110 4.41 4.77 -10.13
N GLY A 111 4.81 5.47 -9.08
CA GLY A 111 5.75 6.60 -9.15
C GLY A 111 5.13 7.98 -8.94
N ALA A 112 3.80 8.10 -8.90
CA ALA A 112 3.12 9.37 -8.57
C ALA A 112 3.58 9.92 -7.20
N ARG A 113 3.34 11.19 -6.85
CA ARG A 113 3.62 11.65 -5.47
C ARG A 113 2.50 11.21 -4.52
N TYR A 114 2.82 10.94 -3.26
CA TYR A 114 1.77 10.72 -2.25
C TYR A 114 1.17 12.07 -1.86
N THR A 115 -0.12 12.08 -1.53
CA THR A 115 -0.76 13.25 -0.93
C THR A 115 -0.31 13.42 0.52
N GLU A 116 -0.36 14.65 1.04
CA GLU A 116 -0.04 14.92 2.46
C GLU A 116 -0.91 14.08 3.40
N LYS A 117 -2.20 13.95 3.12
CA LYS A 117 -3.11 13.07 3.89
C LYS A 117 -2.63 11.62 3.89
N SER A 118 -2.19 11.09 2.74
CA SER A 118 -1.65 9.73 2.66
C SER A 118 -0.34 9.59 3.43
N LEU A 119 0.57 10.57 3.33
CA LEU A 119 1.82 10.56 4.09
C LEU A 119 1.56 10.65 5.61
N TRP A 120 0.62 11.49 6.03
CA TRP A 120 0.21 11.61 7.42
C TRP A 120 -0.31 10.28 7.99
N ASN A 121 -1.23 9.61 7.28
CA ASN A 121 -1.71 8.28 7.67
C ASN A 121 -0.56 7.25 7.81
N LYS A 122 0.41 7.28 6.90
CA LYS A 122 1.59 6.38 6.98
C LYS A 122 2.46 6.70 8.19
N ARG A 123 2.66 7.98 8.52
CA ARG A 123 3.44 8.41 9.70
C ARG A 123 2.76 7.96 11.00
N GLN A 124 1.44 8.13 11.09
CA GLN A 124 0.66 7.65 12.24
C GLN A 124 0.79 6.14 12.43
N ARG A 125 0.67 5.34 11.35
CA ARG A 125 0.92 3.90 11.42
C ARG A 125 2.36 3.56 11.80
N CYS A 126 3.32 4.37 11.38
CA CYS A 126 4.72 4.19 11.73
C CYS A 126 4.99 4.46 13.21
N GLU A 127 4.33 5.46 13.81
CA GLU A 127 4.37 5.72 15.25
C GLU A 127 3.80 4.55 16.05
N GLN A 128 2.66 4.00 15.63
CA GLN A 128 2.08 2.80 16.24
C GLN A 128 3.03 1.60 16.20
N VAL A 129 3.68 1.36 15.05
CA VAL A 129 4.71 0.31 14.97
C VAL A 129 5.89 0.60 15.90
N ASN A 130 6.35 1.85 15.98
CA ASN A 130 7.48 2.19 16.85
C ASN A 130 7.16 1.97 18.34
N GLN A 131 5.89 2.08 18.74
CA GLN A 131 5.45 1.67 20.08
C GLN A 131 5.63 0.16 20.29
N VAL A 132 5.25 -0.67 19.31
CA VAL A 132 5.46 -2.13 19.35
C VAL A 132 6.95 -2.47 19.41
N ILE A 133 7.78 -1.84 18.59
CA ILE A 133 9.24 -2.06 18.58
C ILE A 133 9.83 -1.73 19.96
N LYS A 134 9.37 -0.65 20.58
CA LYS A 134 9.79 -0.27 21.93
C LYS A 134 9.39 -1.31 22.97
N ILE A 135 8.13 -1.80 22.95
CA ILE A 135 7.68 -2.88 23.85
C ILE A 135 8.61 -4.10 23.71
N ILE A 136 8.91 -4.53 22.48
CA ILE A 136 9.84 -5.65 22.25
C ILE A 136 11.24 -5.35 22.81
N GLY A 137 11.73 -4.12 22.69
CA GLY A 137 13.03 -3.69 23.21
C GLY A 137 13.11 -3.57 24.73
N ASP A 138 11.97 -3.45 25.41
CA ASP A 138 11.89 -3.30 26.86
C ASP A 138 11.73 -4.67 27.58
N HIS A 139 11.55 -5.77 26.84
CA HIS A 139 11.27 -7.10 27.39
C HIS A 139 12.23 -8.20 26.92
N GLY A 140 12.30 -9.30 27.69
CA GLY A 140 13.05 -10.50 27.34
C GLY A 140 14.50 -10.20 26.97
N ARG A 141 14.92 -10.62 25.76
CA ARG A 141 16.28 -10.37 25.24
C ARG A 141 16.49 -8.96 24.70
N ARG A 142 15.51 -8.06 24.87
CA ARG A 142 15.55 -6.65 24.47
C ARG A 142 15.84 -6.49 22.98
N PHE A 143 15.13 -7.25 22.15
CA PHE A 143 15.33 -7.15 20.70
C PHE A 143 15.00 -5.75 20.21
N PHE A 144 15.74 -5.27 19.20
CA PHE A 144 15.69 -3.87 18.76
C PHE A 144 16.15 -2.83 19.79
N PHE A 145 16.76 -3.22 20.91
CA PHE A 145 17.43 -2.29 21.80
C PHE A 145 18.91 -2.65 21.96
N SER A 146 19.77 -1.65 21.74
CA SER A 146 21.21 -1.77 21.95
C SER A 146 21.60 -1.09 23.25
N GLU A 147 22.01 -1.89 24.23
CA GLU A 147 22.49 -1.39 25.53
C GLU A 147 23.81 -0.63 25.41
N SER A 148 24.74 -1.10 24.57
CA SER A 148 26.02 -0.42 24.35
C SER A 148 25.88 0.95 23.69
N LYS A 149 24.80 1.16 22.92
CA LYS A 149 24.51 2.43 22.24
C LYS A 149 23.37 3.23 22.89
N GLN A 150 22.73 2.68 23.92
CA GLN A 150 21.52 3.22 24.55
C GLN A 150 20.49 3.68 23.51
N ARG A 151 20.18 2.79 22.54
CA ARG A 151 19.33 3.12 21.39
C ARG A 151 18.32 2.02 21.10
N CYS A 152 17.08 2.40 20.85
CA CYS A 152 16.06 1.53 20.27
C CYS A 152 15.98 1.71 18.76
N ALA A 153 15.78 0.62 18.01
CA ALA A 153 15.55 0.66 16.59
C ALA A 153 14.20 1.34 16.34
N ARG A 154 14.07 2.00 15.19
CA ARG A 154 12.80 2.65 14.82
C ARG A 154 12.59 2.66 13.33
N LEU A 155 11.33 2.60 12.92
CA LEU A 155 10.94 2.88 11.56
C LEU A 155 10.71 4.38 11.35
N GLU A 156 10.90 4.81 10.12
CA GLU A 156 10.54 6.14 9.65
C GLU A 156 9.96 6.10 8.24
N VAL A 157 9.09 7.07 7.95
CA VAL A 157 8.50 7.27 6.63
C VAL A 157 9.11 8.52 6.01
N ASP A 158 9.80 8.36 4.88
CA ASP A 158 10.41 9.48 4.17
C ASP A 158 9.38 10.35 3.41
N ARG A 159 9.86 11.44 2.81
CA ARG A 159 9.03 12.36 2.00
C ARG A 159 8.38 11.70 0.77
N ARG A 160 8.89 10.54 0.34
CA ARG A 160 8.35 9.74 -0.77
C ARG A 160 7.44 8.62 -0.29
N GLY A 161 7.14 8.56 1.01
CA GLY A 161 6.30 7.53 1.62
C GLY A 161 6.95 6.15 1.66
N LYS A 162 8.29 6.08 1.57
CA LYS A 162 9.07 4.84 1.75
C LYS A 162 9.43 4.65 3.21
N VAL A 163 9.47 3.39 3.63
CA VAL A 163 9.71 2.99 5.01
C VAL A 163 11.16 2.56 5.17
N TRP A 164 11.82 3.13 6.15
CA TRP A 164 13.22 2.86 6.47
C TRP A 164 13.33 2.42 7.92
N LEU A 165 14.23 1.49 8.20
CA LEU A 165 14.61 1.11 9.56
C LEU A 165 15.87 1.85 9.95
N ILE A 166 15.88 2.46 11.13
CA ILE A 166 17.10 2.89 11.81
C ILE A 166 17.47 1.77 12.76
N ASP A 167 18.54 1.05 12.45
CA ASP A 167 19.04 -0.07 13.23
C ASP A 167 19.57 0.40 14.60
N ASP A 168 19.25 -0.32 15.66
CA ASP A 168 19.63 0.01 17.04
C ASP A 168 21.14 -0.01 17.24
N TYR A 169 21.80 -1.08 16.81
CA TYR A 169 23.23 -1.28 17.05
C TYR A 169 24.10 -0.44 16.10
N THR A 170 23.88 -0.53 14.80
CA THR A 170 24.71 0.16 13.81
C THR A 170 24.30 1.60 13.58
N GLY A 171 23.05 1.99 13.91
CA GLY A 171 22.49 3.30 13.58
C GLY A 171 22.24 3.51 12.08
N ARG A 172 22.44 2.47 11.25
CA ARG A 172 22.30 2.60 9.80
C ARG A 172 20.84 2.69 9.40
N ARG A 173 20.61 3.48 8.34
CA ARG A 173 19.32 3.62 7.68
C ARG A 173 19.16 2.52 6.62
N VAL A 174 18.36 1.52 6.94
CA VAL A 174 18.13 0.31 6.15
C VAL A 174 16.86 0.45 5.33
N PHE A 175 16.96 0.20 4.02
CA PHE A 175 15.83 0.24 3.10
C PHE A 175 15.02 -1.06 3.20
N THR A 176 13.74 -0.95 3.56
CA THR A 176 12.90 -2.13 3.87
C THR A 176 12.14 -2.69 2.67
N HIS A 177 12.10 -2.01 1.52
CA HIS A 177 11.29 -2.42 0.37
C HIS A 177 12.04 -3.44 -0.50
N PRO A 178 11.34 -4.32 -1.24
CA PRO A 178 11.98 -5.24 -2.18
C PRO A 178 12.90 -4.52 -3.18
N THR A 179 14.08 -5.08 -3.41
CA THR A 179 15.10 -4.58 -4.34
C THR A 179 15.46 -5.66 -5.36
N THR A 180 15.93 -5.23 -6.53
CA THR A 180 16.38 -6.14 -7.61
C THR A 180 17.66 -6.89 -7.26
N TRP A 181 18.46 -6.39 -6.32
CA TRP A 181 19.75 -6.99 -5.91
C TRP A 181 19.64 -7.94 -4.70
N GLY A 182 18.44 -8.45 -4.43
CA GLY A 182 18.17 -9.37 -3.34
C GLY A 182 17.97 -8.68 -2.00
N GLY A 183 17.10 -9.26 -1.15
CA GLY A 183 16.67 -8.70 0.14
C GLY A 183 17.74 -8.66 1.24
N ARG A 184 19.01 -8.44 0.91
CA ARG A 184 20.09 -8.25 1.90
C ARG A 184 20.01 -6.85 2.49
N TRP A 185 19.64 -6.77 3.76
CA TRP A 185 19.55 -5.51 4.49
C TRP A 185 20.93 -5.12 5.05
N LYS A 186 21.71 -4.38 4.25
CA LYS A 186 23.05 -3.94 4.66
C LYS A 186 22.95 -3.02 5.88
N GLY A 187 23.53 -3.45 7.00
CA GLY A 187 23.48 -2.72 8.27
C GLY A 187 22.34 -3.11 9.21
N PHE A 188 21.59 -4.17 8.90
CA PHE A 188 20.65 -4.76 9.84
C PHE A 188 21.38 -5.74 10.77
N SER A 189 21.16 -5.60 12.08
CA SER A 189 21.91 -6.32 13.11
C SER A 189 21.22 -7.57 13.65
N HIS A 190 20.01 -7.89 13.17
CA HIS A 190 19.18 -8.97 13.71
C HIS A 190 19.00 -10.14 12.73
N GLY A 191 18.44 -11.25 13.23
CA GLY A 191 18.16 -12.46 12.46
C GLY A 191 16.95 -12.37 11.52
N GLY A 192 16.76 -13.41 10.71
CA GLY A 192 15.74 -13.48 9.67
C GLY A 192 14.30 -13.32 10.18
N THR A 193 13.97 -13.87 11.36
CA THR A 193 12.63 -13.73 11.95
C THR A 193 12.27 -12.28 12.26
N LEU A 194 13.22 -11.52 12.82
CA LEU A 194 13.03 -10.10 13.12
C LEU A 194 13.00 -9.26 11.84
N LYS A 195 13.77 -9.64 10.81
CA LYS A 195 13.67 -9.04 9.48
C LYS A 195 12.24 -9.21 8.92
N ALA A 196 11.70 -10.43 8.96
CA ALA A 196 10.35 -10.71 8.47
C ALA A 196 9.28 -9.92 9.23
N LEU A 197 9.45 -9.74 10.55
CA LEU A 197 8.57 -8.88 11.35
C LEU A 197 8.60 -7.42 10.86
N ILE A 198 9.79 -6.85 10.62
CA ILE A 198 9.90 -5.48 10.09
C ILE A 198 9.29 -5.36 8.68
N GLU A 199 9.40 -6.39 7.84
CA GLU A 199 8.73 -6.42 6.54
C GLU A 199 7.21 -6.38 6.67
N ARG A 200 6.63 -7.10 7.64
CA ARG A 200 5.19 -7.03 7.94
C ARG A 200 4.77 -5.69 8.51
N PHE A 201 5.58 -5.09 9.38
CA PHE A 201 5.34 -3.72 9.85
C PHE A 201 5.39 -2.70 8.73
N ARG A 202 6.33 -2.83 7.78
CA ARG A 202 6.37 -2.01 6.56
C ARG A 202 5.06 -2.15 5.78
N ASP A 203 4.53 -3.36 5.64
CA ASP A 203 3.29 -3.61 4.90
C ASP A 203 2.08 -2.98 5.60
N TYR A 204 2.00 -3.09 6.93
CA TYR A 204 1.03 -2.35 7.74
C TYR A 204 1.16 -0.84 7.53
N ILE A 205 2.36 -0.28 7.60
CA ILE A 205 2.59 1.15 7.39
C ILE A 205 2.17 1.58 5.98
N CYS A 206 2.46 0.77 4.96
CA CYS A 206 2.14 1.10 3.58
C CYS A 206 0.65 0.97 3.26
N GLU A 207 0.01 -0.10 3.72
CA GLU A 207 -1.30 -0.56 3.23
C GLU A 207 -2.39 -0.52 4.31
N GLY A 208 -2.01 -0.48 5.59
CA GLY A 208 -2.94 -0.59 6.71
C GLY A 208 -3.38 -2.03 7.00
N LYS A 209 -2.74 -3.04 6.37
CA LYS A 209 -3.05 -4.45 6.60
C LYS A 209 -2.58 -4.88 7.98
N GLN A 210 -3.51 -5.04 8.90
CA GLN A 210 -3.26 -5.55 10.25
C GLN A 210 -2.69 -6.97 10.20
N MET A 211 -1.96 -7.36 11.23
CA MET A 211 -1.36 -8.69 11.32
C MET A 211 -1.81 -9.46 12.56
N PRO A 212 -1.78 -10.80 12.54
CA PRO A 212 -2.08 -11.58 13.72
C PRO A 212 -1.07 -11.36 14.85
N LEU A 213 -1.53 -11.41 16.10
CA LEU A 213 -0.67 -11.21 17.27
C LEU A 213 0.41 -12.30 17.41
N GLY A 214 0.13 -13.53 16.95
CA GLY A 214 1.07 -14.65 16.95
C GLY A 214 2.36 -14.44 16.13
N TRP A 215 2.44 -13.36 15.34
CA TRP A 215 3.70 -12.93 14.72
C TRP A 215 4.73 -12.41 15.73
N LEU A 216 4.29 -12.04 16.94
CA LEU A 216 5.18 -11.69 18.05
C LEU A 216 5.64 -12.96 18.77
N GLY A 217 6.91 -13.31 18.54
CA GLY A 217 7.51 -14.56 19.02
C GLY A 217 6.73 -15.77 18.55
N PRO A 218 6.83 -16.17 17.27
CA PRO A 218 6.14 -17.35 16.76
C PRO A 218 6.52 -18.60 17.56
N GLU A 219 5.58 -19.51 17.73
CA GLU A 219 5.74 -20.72 18.54
C GLU A 219 6.57 -21.79 17.82
N ARG A 220 7.23 -22.64 18.62
CA ARG A 220 7.93 -23.85 18.21
C ARG A 220 7.06 -25.07 18.55
N PHE A 221 7.51 -26.25 18.11
CA PHE A 221 6.83 -27.53 18.39
C PHE A 221 6.80 -27.92 19.88
N ASP A 222 7.62 -27.29 20.73
CA ASP A 222 7.76 -27.57 22.16
C ASP A 222 7.10 -26.47 23.03
N ASP A 223 6.13 -25.73 22.48
CA ASP A 223 5.43 -24.61 23.11
C ASP A 223 6.34 -23.43 23.55
N SER A 224 7.63 -23.47 23.22
CA SER A 224 8.54 -22.33 23.35
C SER A 224 8.40 -21.36 22.18
N ASN A 225 8.86 -20.12 22.31
CA ASN A 225 8.86 -19.18 21.18
C ASN A 225 10.23 -19.14 20.47
N ILE A 226 10.22 -18.89 19.16
CA ILE A 226 11.42 -18.78 18.32
C ILE A 226 12.43 -17.75 18.87
N TRP A 227 11.94 -16.71 19.53
CA TRP A 227 12.72 -15.61 20.09
C TRP A 227 13.50 -16.00 21.35
N GLY A 228 13.11 -17.10 22.01
CA GLY A 228 13.69 -17.58 23.26
C GLY A 228 13.37 -16.68 24.45
N TYR A 229 12.24 -15.98 24.43
CA TYR A 229 11.75 -15.25 25.60
C TYR A 229 11.13 -16.26 26.56
N ASP A 230 11.22 -16.04 27.86
CA ASP A 230 10.40 -16.80 28.81
C ASP A 230 8.91 -16.48 28.61
N GLU A 231 8.05 -17.36 29.13
CA GLU A 231 6.60 -17.25 28.97
C GLU A 231 6.04 -15.94 29.52
N ALA A 232 6.54 -15.47 30.67
CA ALA A 232 6.06 -14.24 31.30
C ALA A 232 6.44 -13.00 30.46
N CYS A 233 7.67 -12.93 29.97
CA CYS A 233 8.10 -11.87 29.06
C CYS A 233 7.31 -11.89 27.75
N MET A 234 7.08 -13.07 27.17
CA MET A 234 6.36 -13.16 25.90
C MET A 234 4.88 -12.77 26.06
N ARG A 235 4.25 -13.21 27.16
CA ARG A 235 2.89 -12.80 27.52
C ARG A 235 2.79 -11.28 27.69
N ALA A 236 3.71 -10.67 28.43
CA ALA A 236 3.73 -9.22 28.65
C ALA A 236 3.84 -8.43 27.33
N VAL A 237 4.70 -8.88 26.40
CA VAL A 237 4.83 -8.25 25.08
C VAL A 237 3.53 -8.37 24.29
N ARG A 238 2.91 -9.56 24.24
CA ARG A 238 1.66 -9.79 23.51
C ARG A 238 0.50 -8.97 24.11
N GLU A 239 0.38 -8.91 25.43
CA GLU A 239 -0.65 -8.12 26.13
C GLU A 239 -0.52 -6.62 25.86
N GLN A 240 0.68 -6.06 26.01
CA GLN A 240 0.90 -4.63 25.76
C GLN A 240 0.75 -4.28 24.27
N ALA A 241 1.14 -5.18 23.37
CA ALA A 241 1.03 -4.96 21.93
C ALA A 241 -0.41 -5.11 21.40
N ALA A 242 -1.25 -5.94 22.04
CA ALA A 242 -2.60 -6.26 21.57
C ALA A 242 -3.52 -5.04 21.45
N VAL A 243 -3.31 -4.00 22.27
CA VAL A 243 -4.10 -2.76 22.23
C VAL A 243 -3.67 -1.82 21.10
N ILE A 244 -2.56 -2.10 20.41
CA ILE A 244 -2.05 -1.26 19.34
C ILE A 244 -2.72 -1.64 18.01
N PRO A 245 -3.24 -0.67 17.23
CA PRO A 245 -3.97 -0.93 15.97
C PRO A 245 -3.22 -1.69 14.86
N VAL A 246 -1.94 -2.01 15.08
CA VAL A 246 -1.12 -2.84 14.18
C VAL A 246 -1.66 -4.27 14.10
N PHE A 247 -2.21 -4.77 15.21
CA PHE A 247 -2.67 -6.16 15.32
C PHE A 247 -4.16 -6.29 15.06
N LEU A 248 -4.56 -7.48 14.61
CA LEU A 248 -5.98 -7.83 14.50
C LEU A 248 -6.63 -7.86 15.89
N PRO A 249 -7.93 -7.54 15.99
CA PRO A 249 -8.67 -7.72 17.23
C PRO A 249 -8.74 -9.22 17.62
N PRO A 250 -8.98 -9.53 18.91
CA PRO A 250 -8.97 -10.91 19.44
C PRO A 250 -9.81 -11.89 18.61
N ASP A 251 -11.03 -11.50 18.24
CA ASP A 251 -11.98 -12.35 17.50
C ASP A 251 -11.44 -12.81 16.13
N ARG A 252 -10.63 -11.97 15.47
CA ARG A 252 -10.02 -12.26 14.15
C ARG A 252 -8.63 -12.88 14.25
N ASN A 253 -8.00 -12.85 15.42
CA ASN A 253 -6.73 -13.56 15.64
C ASN A 253 -6.95 -15.06 15.75
N ALA A 254 -8.05 -15.50 16.37
CA ALA A 254 -8.35 -16.92 16.58
C ALA A 254 -8.57 -17.69 15.25
N GLU A 255 -9.02 -17.01 14.19
CA GLU A 255 -9.21 -17.60 12.85
C GLU A 255 -7.94 -17.60 11.99
N ALA A 256 -6.91 -16.84 12.38
CA ALA A 256 -5.70 -16.61 11.59
C ALA A 256 -4.43 -17.28 12.17
N ALA A 257 -4.56 -17.97 13.31
CA ALA A 257 -3.56 -18.82 13.94
C ALA A 257 -3.68 -20.25 13.43
#